data_AF-A0A383EKG3-F1
#
_entry.id   AF-A0A383EKG3-F1
#
_cell.length_a   1.000
_cell.length_b   1.000
_cell.length_c   1.000
_cell.angle_alpha   90.00
_cell.angle_beta   90.00
_cell.angle_gamma   90.00
#
_symmetry.space_group_name_H-M   'P 1'
#
loop_
_entity.id
_entity.type
_entity.pdbx_description
1 polymer ?
#
loop_
_entity_poly.entity_id
_entity_poly.type
_entity_poly.pdbx_seq_one_letter_code
_entity_poly.pdbx_strand_id
1 'polypeptide(L)'
;MKGNDMKTSSVLPQSSPTMNDASDNAQTAYLGGASIARDRMAREAPLDAEALAAFVESDIVVVPGCYDHVERVLQALEVPYQTIQSGSLDQIDLRPEQLLVVNCPGTLTPAEIIQVRDFVAAGGTLFSTDWALRNVIEPAFPGRIEYNDRSTADDVVG
;
A
#
# COMPACT_ATOMS: atom_id res chain seq x y z
N MET A 1 0.86 -17.95 67.33
CA MET A 1 1.03 -19.29 66.69
C MET A 1 -0.25 -19.62 65.96
N LYS A 2 -0.11 -20.11 64.71
CA LYS A 2 -1.15 -20.44 63.69
C LYS A 2 -1.76 -19.20 63.02
N GLY A 3 -1.78 -19.06 61.69
CA GLY A 3 -1.30 -19.92 60.62
C GLY A 3 -1.72 -19.28 59.29
N ASN A 4 -0.80 -19.29 58.32
CA ASN A 4 -1.00 -18.94 56.92
C ASN A 4 -2.20 -19.65 56.30
N ASP A 5 -2.90 -18.98 55.39
CA ASP A 5 -3.37 -19.60 54.15
C ASP A 5 -3.23 -18.61 52.99
N MET A 6 -2.09 -18.77 52.31
CA MET A 6 -1.74 -18.13 51.06
C MET A 6 -2.36 -18.95 49.93
N LYS A 7 -3.35 -18.40 49.22
CA LYS A 7 -3.79 -18.91 47.92
C LYS A 7 -3.10 -18.12 46.82
N THR A 8 -2.04 -18.68 46.27
CA THR A 8 -1.47 -18.34 44.96
C THR A 8 -2.07 -19.28 43.91
N SER A 9 -2.60 -18.72 42.82
CA SER A 9 -2.56 -19.26 41.45
C SER A 9 -3.20 -18.22 40.52
N SER A 10 -2.40 -17.36 39.87
CA SER A 10 -1.89 -17.55 38.50
C SER A 10 -3.00 -17.58 37.44
N VAL A 11 -3.48 -16.40 37.05
CA VAL A 11 -3.95 -16.15 35.68
C VAL A 11 -3.35 -14.81 35.27
N LEU A 12 -2.35 -14.85 34.40
CA LEU A 12 -1.89 -13.66 33.67
C LEU A 12 -3.09 -13.15 32.86
N PRO A 13 -3.48 -11.87 32.95
CA PRO A 13 -4.40 -11.33 31.98
C PRO A 13 -3.65 -11.26 30.65
N GLN A 14 -4.04 -12.09 29.69
CA GLN A 14 -3.82 -11.75 28.29
C GLN A 14 -4.73 -10.54 28.02
N SER A 15 -4.18 -9.36 28.22
CA SER A 15 -4.80 -8.13 27.74
C SER A 15 -4.82 -8.18 26.23
N SER A 16 -6.02 -8.32 25.67
CA SER A 16 -6.27 -8.10 24.24
C SER A 16 -5.72 -6.73 23.85
N PRO A 17 -4.95 -6.61 22.77
CA PRO A 17 -4.38 -5.34 22.37
C PRO A 17 -5.51 -4.36 22.09
N THR A 18 -5.41 -3.17 22.68
CA THR A 18 -6.33 -2.08 22.36
C THR A 18 -6.04 -1.60 20.94
N MET A 19 -7.03 -0.98 20.26
CA MET A 19 -6.88 -0.49 18.88
C MET A 19 -5.64 0.43 18.69
N ASN A 20 -5.15 1.06 19.76
CA ASN A 20 -3.93 1.87 19.74
C ASN A 20 -2.65 1.03 19.69
N ASP A 21 -2.58 -0.11 20.39
CA ASP A 21 -1.40 -0.99 20.38
C ASP A 21 -1.17 -1.63 19.00
N ALA A 22 -2.25 -1.93 18.27
CA ALA A 22 -2.17 -2.51 16.93
C ALA A 22 -1.60 -1.51 15.89
N SER A 23 -1.98 -0.23 16.00
CA SER A 23 -1.45 0.85 15.15
C SER A 23 0.05 1.06 15.39
N ASP A 24 0.48 1.06 16.65
CA ASP A 24 1.88 1.25 17.02
C ASP A 24 2.76 0.06 16.59
N ASN A 25 2.24 -1.16 16.68
CA ASN A 25 2.95 -2.36 16.22
C ASN A 25 3.12 -2.39 14.69
N ALA A 26 2.07 -2.06 13.94
CA ALA A 26 2.14 -2.01 12.47
C ALA A 26 3.11 -0.92 12.00
N GLN A 27 3.06 0.27 12.62
CA GLN A 27 3.99 1.34 12.32
C GLN A 27 5.45 0.93 12.60
N THR A 28 5.68 0.29 13.75
CA THR A 28 7.01 -0.26 14.09
C THR A 28 7.49 -1.26 13.05
N ALA A 29 6.60 -2.14 12.56
CA ALA A 29 6.94 -3.11 11.53
C ALA A 29 7.32 -2.44 10.20
N TYR A 30 6.59 -1.39 9.78
CA TYR A 30 6.94 -0.62 8.58
C TYR A 30 8.29 0.05 8.71
N LEU A 31 8.58 0.69 9.85
CA LEU A 31 9.87 1.34 10.09
C LEU A 31 11.02 0.33 10.11
N GLY A 32 10.83 -0.82 10.75
CA GLY A 32 11.82 -1.90 10.76
C GLY A 32 12.09 -2.47 9.36
N GLY A 33 11.03 -2.75 8.60
CA GLY A 33 11.12 -3.22 7.22
C GLY A 33 11.80 -2.20 6.30
N ALA A 34 11.43 -0.92 6.42
CA ALA A 34 12.03 0.17 5.67
C ALA A 34 13.53 0.33 5.97
N SER A 35 13.93 0.27 7.25
CA SER A 35 15.35 0.30 7.63
C SER A 35 16.14 -0.83 6.98
N ILE A 36 15.64 -2.06 7.05
CA ILE A 36 16.30 -3.22 6.44
C ILE A 36 16.38 -3.08 4.92
N ALA A 37 15.30 -2.64 4.28
CA ALA A 37 15.23 -2.45 2.84
C ALA A 37 16.23 -1.39 2.36
N ARG A 38 16.28 -0.23 3.02
CA ARG A 38 17.22 0.85 2.69
C ARG A 38 18.67 0.45 2.94
N ASP A 39 18.96 -0.17 4.08
CA ASP A 39 20.31 -0.64 4.40
C ASP A 39 20.80 -1.70 3.40
N ARG A 40 19.92 -2.60 2.98
CA ARG A 40 20.24 -3.60 1.96
C ARG A 40 20.47 -2.94 0.61
N MET A 41 19.59 -2.04 0.18
CA MET A 41 19.71 -1.31 -1.09
C MET A 41 21.01 -0.50 -1.14
N ALA A 42 21.35 0.23 -0.07
CA ALA A 42 22.59 1.01 -0.01
C ALA A 42 23.86 0.15 -0.16
N ARG A 43 23.85 -1.09 0.34
CA ARG A 43 25.00 -2.01 0.23
C ARG A 43 25.05 -2.76 -1.10
N GLU A 44 23.91 -3.22 -1.59
CA GLU A 44 23.81 -4.19 -2.69
C GLU A 44 23.46 -3.53 -4.04
N ALA A 45 22.78 -2.38 -4.00
CA ALA A 45 22.30 -1.65 -5.17
C ALA A 45 22.41 -0.11 -4.95
N PRO A 46 23.63 0.44 -4.83
CA PRO A 46 23.84 1.85 -4.47
C PRO A 46 23.24 2.85 -5.47
N LEU A 47 23.17 2.48 -6.76
CA LEU A 47 22.50 3.32 -7.78
C LEU A 47 20.98 3.38 -7.57
N ASP A 48 20.36 2.29 -7.11
CA ASP A 48 18.93 2.27 -6.79
C ASP A 48 18.66 3.10 -5.52
N ALA A 49 19.58 3.06 -4.54
CA ALA A 49 19.49 3.90 -3.34
C ALA A 49 19.60 5.39 -3.66
N GLU A 50 20.51 5.77 -4.56
CA GLU A 50 20.64 7.14 -5.06
C GLU A 50 19.38 7.57 -5.83
N ALA A 51 18.88 6.70 -6.71
CA ALA A 51 17.65 6.95 -7.46
C ALA A 51 16.45 7.14 -6.51
N LEU A 52 16.29 6.28 -5.50
CA LEU A 52 15.21 6.39 -4.50
C LEU A 52 15.28 7.70 -3.73
N ALA A 53 16.49 8.14 -3.34
CA ALA A 53 16.70 9.40 -2.63
C ALA A 53 16.44 10.64 -3.50
N ALA A 54 16.44 10.50 -4.83
CA ALA A 54 16.19 11.58 -5.76
C ALA A 54 14.70 11.82 -6.07
N PHE A 55 13.79 10.97 -5.56
CA PHE A 55 12.34 11.15 -5.77
C PHE A 55 11.86 12.48 -5.21
N VAL A 56 10.95 13.12 -5.93
CA VAL A 56 10.19 14.28 -5.49
C VAL A 56 8.71 13.92 -5.36
N GLU A 57 7.95 14.74 -4.62
CA GLU A 57 6.54 14.48 -4.30
C GLU A 57 5.68 14.20 -5.54
N SER A 58 5.99 14.85 -6.66
CA SER A 58 5.24 14.66 -7.90
C SER A 58 5.58 13.39 -8.68
N ASP A 59 6.53 12.56 -8.24
CA ASP A 59 6.92 11.36 -9.00
C ASP A 59 5.98 10.18 -8.75
N ILE A 60 5.33 10.16 -7.57
CA ILE A 60 4.35 9.14 -7.19
C ILE A 60 3.03 9.83 -6.87
N VAL A 61 1.98 9.45 -7.59
CA VAL A 61 0.60 9.86 -7.31
C VAL A 61 -0.12 8.68 -6.69
N VAL A 62 -0.74 8.88 -5.53
CA VAL A 62 -1.50 7.84 -4.82
C VAL A 62 -2.98 8.22 -4.78
N VAL A 63 -3.83 7.32 -5.26
CA VAL A 63 -5.28 7.34 -5.05
C VAL A 63 -5.59 6.48 -3.82
N PRO A 64 -6.04 7.06 -2.70
CA PRO A 64 -6.28 6.33 -1.48
C PRO A 64 -7.39 5.29 -1.62
N GLY A 65 -7.30 4.30 -0.75
CA GLY A 65 -8.25 3.21 -0.62
C GLY A 65 -8.67 3.06 0.83
N CYS A 66 -9.65 2.18 1.08
CA CYS A 66 -10.10 1.87 2.44
C CYS A 66 -9.43 0.63 3.04
N TYR A 67 -8.74 -0.17 2.23
CA TYR A 67 -8.08 -1.40 2.69
C TYR A 67 -6.55 -1.29 2.64
N ASP A 68 -6.02 -0.94 1.46
CA ASP A 68 -4.57 -0.76 1.29
C ASP A 68 -4.15 0.67 1.59
N HIS A 69 -2.97 0.78 2.20
CA HIS A 69 -2.39 2.05 2.64
C HIS A 69 -0.90 2.11 2.28
N VAL A 70 -0.58 2.08 0.98
CA VAL A 70 0.79 2.18 0.47
C VAL A 70 1.54 3.41 1.02
N GLU A 71 0.79 4.47 1.34
CA GLU A 71 1.26 5.71 1.94
C GLU A 71 2.08 5.44 3.21
N ARG A 72 1.68 4.46 4.02
CA ARG A 72 2.42 4.08 5.23
C ARG A 72 3.79 3.50 4.90
N VAL A 73 3.88 2.73 3.82
CA VAL A 73 5.13 2.13 3.33
C VAL A 73 6.03 3.22 2.74
N LEU A 74 5.48 4.08 1.87
CA LEU A 74 6.22 5.20 1.28
C LEU A 74 6.73 6.15 2.35
N GLN A 75 5.91 6.48 3.35
CA GLN A 75 6.30 7.31 4.48
C GLN A 75 7.42 6.65 5.31
N ALA A 76 7.32 5.35 5.61
CA ALA A 76 8.37 4.64 6.34
C ALA A 76 9.69 4.56 5.54
N LEU A 77 9.61 4.44 4.21
CA LEU A 77 10.75 4.50 3.30
C LEU A 77 11.29 5.91 3.07
N GLU A 78 10.61 6.95 3.57
CA GLU A 78 10.94 8.36 3.35
C GLU A 78 10.89 8.75 1.85
N VAL A 79 10.01 8.11 1.08
CA VAL A 79 9.78 8.42 -0.32
C VAL A 79 8.61 9.41 -0.41
N PRO A 80 8.81 10.60 -1.00
CA PRO A 80 7.75 11.59 -1.12
C PRO A 80 6.71 11.16 -2.17
N TYR A 81 5.45 11.53 -1.95
CA TYR A 81 4.33 11.20 -2.83
C TYR A 81 3.23 12.24 -2.71
N GLN A 82 2.45 12.42 -3.77
CA GLN A 82 1.25 13.23 -3.79
C GLN A 82 0.02 12.33 -3.64
N THR A 83 -0.93 12.73 -2.80
CA THR A 83 -2.24 12.05 -2.71
C THR A 83 -3.30 12.82 -3.49
N ILE A 84 -4.12 12.10 -4.26
CA ILE A 84 -5.30 12.64 -4.94
C ILE A 84 -6.53 11.80 -4.61
N GLN A 85 -7.66 12.45 -4.29
CA GLN A 85 -8.89 11.73 -4.00
C GLN A 85 -9.49 11.18 -5.29
N SER A 86 -10.19 10.04 -5.17
CA SER A 86 -11.07 9.56 -6.25
C SER A 86 -12.07 10.64 -6.66
N GLY A 87 -12.33 10.76 -7.95
CA GLY A 87 -13.11 11.84 -8.57
C GLY A 87 -12.33 13.13 -8.81
N SER A 88 -11.02 13.16 -8.55
CA SER A 88 -10.18 14.36 -8.67
C SER A 88 -8.92 14.15 -9.52
N LEU A 89 -8.75 13.02 -10.23
CA LEU A 89 -7.57 12.83 -11.09
C LEU A 89 -7.46 13.89 -12.20
N ASP A 90 -8.58 14.47 -12.62
CA ASP A 90 -8.61 15.56 -13.61
C ASP A 90 -7.99 16.87 -13.12
N GLN A 91 -7.70 16.99 -11.82
CA GLN A 91 -7.08 18.17 -11.22
C GLN A 91 -5.54 18.13 -11.29
N ILE A 92 -4.97 17.03 -11.76
CA ILE A 92 -3.52 16.86 -11.90
C ILE A 92 -3.16 16.48 -13.34
N ASP A 93 -1.97 16.88 -13.76
CA ASP A 93 -1.39 16.43 -15.02
C ASP A 93 -0.60 15.13 -14.78
N LEU A 94 -1.16 14.01 -15.24
CA LEU A 94 -0.51 12.70 -15.16
C LEU A 94 0.56 12.59 -16.26
N ARG A 95 1.82 12.76 -15.87
CA ARG A 95 2.99 12.72 -16.75
C ARG A 95 3.52 11.29 -16.92
N PRO A 96 3.91 10.87 -18.13
CA PRO A 96 4.32 9.48 -18.40
C PRO A 96 5.49 8.94 -17.56
N GLU A 97 6.29 9.80 -16.94
CA GLU A 97 7.41 9.39 -16.09
C GLU A 97 6.99 9.01 -14.66
N GLN A 98 5.72 9.25 -14.29
CA GLN A 98 5.21 9.02 -12.94
C GLN A 98 4.83 7.56 -12.68
N LEU A 99 4.75 7.23 -11.39
CA LEU A 99 4.04 6.08 -10.86
C LEU A 99 2.67 6.52 -10.34
N LEU A 100 1.59 5.97 -10.91
CA LEU A 100 0.25 6.06 -10.33
C LEU A 100 -0.03 4.81 -9.50
N VAL A 101 -0.32 5.00 -8.22
CA VAL A 101 -0.77 3.95 -7.31
C VAL A 101 -2.27 4.08 -7.06
N VAL A 102 -3.02 3.02 -7.30
CA VAL A 102 -4.45 2.96 -6.98
C VAL A 102 -4.69 1.91 -5.90
N ASN A 103 -4.94 2.37 -4.68
CA ASN A 103 -5.20 1.50 -3.53
C ASN A 103 -6.59 0.85 -3.60
N CYS A 104 -6.77 -0.23 -2.83
CA CYS A 104 -7.97 -1.06 -2.81
C CYS A 104 -9.19 -0.29 -2.25
N PRO A 105 -10.37 -0.37 -2.89
CA PRO A 105 -10.72 -1.31 -3.97
C PRO A 105 -10.54 -0.76 -5.40
N GLY A 106 -9.93 0.42 -5.56
CA GLY A 106 -9.83 1.07 -6.87
C GLY A 106 -11.14 1.73 -7.31
N THR A 107 -11.79 2.46 -6.41
CA THR A 107 -12.98 3.24 -6.74
C THR A 107 -12.56 4.44 -7.60
N LEU A 108 -12.75 4.36 -8.91
CA LEU A 108 -12.53 5.46 -9.85
C LEU A 108 -13.79 5.72 -10.67
N THR A 109 -13.99 6.97 -11.11
CA THR A 109 -15.07 7.29 -12.04
C THR A 109 -14.73 6.80 -13.46
N PRO A 110 -15.72 6.62 -14.36
CA PRO A 110 -15.45 6.23 -15.74
C PRO A 110 -14.50 7.17 -16.49
N ALA A 111 -14.55 8.47 -16.20
CA ALA A 111 -13.65 9.46 -16.80
C ALA A 111 -12.20 9.27 -16.31
N GLU A 112 -12.01 8.94 -15.04
CA GLU A 112 -10.69 8.66 -14.47
C GLU A 112 -10.11 7.34 -14.98
N ILE A 113 -10.95 6.33 -15.21
CA ILE A 113 -10.51 5.08 -15.87
C ILE A 113 -9.93 5.37 -17.26
N ILE A 114 -10.56 6.29 -18.02
CA ILE A 114 -10.03 6.73 -19.32
C ILE A 114 -8.69 7.44 -19.15
N GLN A 115 -8.56 8.31 -18.15
CA GLN A 115 -7.29 9.00 -17.87
C GLN A 115 -6.18 8.00 -17.49
N VAL A 116 -6.47 6.99 -16.66
CA VAL A 116 -5.53 5.93 -16.31
C VAL A 116 -5.08 5.17 -17.56
N ARG A 117 -6.00 4.82 -18.45
CA ARG A 117 -5.68 4.16 -19.72
C ARG A 117 -4.73 5.01 -20.56
N ASP A 118 -5.05 6.29 -20.72
CA ASP A 118 -4.29 7.20 -21.57
C ASP A 118 -2.90 7.49 -20.99
N PHE A 119 -2.80 7.63 -19.67
CA PHE A 119 -1.54 7.74 -18.93
C PHE A 119 -0.62 6.53 -19.16
N VAL A 120 -1.15 5.31 -19.00
CA VAL A 120 -0.37 4.08 -19.24
C VAL A 120 0.01 3.95 -20.72
N ALA A 121 -0.90 4.28 -21.64
CA ALA A 121 -0.61 4.28 -23.07
C ALA A 121 0.50 5.27 -23.47
N ALA A 122 0.65 6.36 -22.72
CA ALA A 122 1.70 7.35 -22.91
C ALA A 122 3.06 6.95 -22.31
N GLY A 123 3.13 5.86 -21.52
CA GLY A 123 4.35 5.35 -20.88
C GLY A 123 4.32 5.33 -19.36
N GLY A 124 3.24 5.83 -18.75
CA GLY A 124 3.02 5.84 -17.30
C GLY A 124 3.02 4.46 -16.66
N THR A 125 3.49 4.37 -15.42
CA THR A 125 3.46 3.13 -14.65
C THR A 125 2.25 3.10 -13.73
N LEU A 126 1.43 2.05 -13.81
CA LEU A 126 0.31 1.81 -12.91
C LEU A 126 0.65 0.69 -11.93
N PHE A 127 0.52 0.98 -10.64
CA PHE A 127 0.54 -0.01 -9.57
C PHE A 127 -0.84 -0.06 -8.92
N SER A 128 -1.42 -1.25 -8.79
CA SER A 128 -2.72 -1.41 -8.17
C SER A 128 -2.81 -2.72 -7.39
N THR A 129 -3.91 -2.84 -6.67
CA THR A 129 -4.25 -4.02 -5.89
C THR A 129 -5.02 -5.01 -6.77
N ASP A 130 -5.15 -6.24 -6.31
CA ASP A 130 -5.91 -7.28 -7.00
C ASP A 130 -7.42 -6.95 -7.10
N TRP A 131 -8.00 -6.30 -6.09
CA TRP A 131 -9.40 -5.84 -6.15
C TRP A 131 -9.62 -4.74 -7.20
N ALA A 132 -8.58 -3.97 -7.53
CA ALA A 132 -8.63 -3.01 -8.63
C ALA A 132 -8.66 -3.68 -10.01
N LEU A 133 -8.48 -5.02 -10.11
CA LEU A 133 -8.59 -5.77 -11.37
C LEU A 133 -9.94 -5.50 -12.05
N ARG A 134 -11.05 -5.77 -11.35
CA ARG A 134 -12.40 -5.57 -11.90
C ARG A 134 -12.80 -4.10 -12.01
N ASN A 135 -12.30 -3.25 -11.10
CA ASN A 135 -12.77 -1.86 -10.98
C ASN A 135 -11.98 -0.86 -11.83
N VAL A 136 -10.71 -1.19 -12.16
CA VAL A 136 -9.79 -0.27 -12.84
C VAL A 136 -9.11 -0.94 -14.02
N ILE A 137 -8.47 -2.11 -13.83
CA ILE A 137 -7.64 -2.73 -14.87
C ILE A 137 -8.47 -3.25 -16.04
N GLU A 138 -9.51 -4.05 -15.79
CA GLU A 138 -10.39 -4.57 -16.84
C GLU A 138 -11.08 -3.45 -17.63
N PRO A 139 -11.70 -2.43 -16.98
CA PRO A 139 -12.31 -1.33 -17.71
C PRO A 139 -11.31 -0.46 -18.50
N ALA A 140 -10.09 -0.25 -17.99
CA ALA A 140 -9.07 0.56 -18.65
C ALA A 140 -8.39 -0.21 -19.81
N PHE A 141 -8.18 -1.52 -19.66
CA PHE A 141 -7.39 -2.35 -20.57
C PHE A 141 -8.12 -3.66 -20.93
N PRO A 142 -9.28 -3.58 -21.62
CA PRO A 142 -10.06 -4.76 -21.96
C PRO A 142 -9.28 -5.76 -22.81
N GLY A 143 -9.44 -7.06 -22.54
CA GLY A 143 -8.77 -8.15 -23.26
C GLY A 143 -7.30 -8.37 -22.86
N ARG A 144 -6.81 -7.77 -21.77
CA ARG A 144 -5.43 -7.99 -21.27
C ARG A 144 -5.38 -8.94 -20.08
N ILE A 145 -5.92 -8.51 -18.94
CA ILE A 145 -6.03 -9.31 -17.71
C ILE A 145 -7.47 -9.14 -17.23
N GLU A 146 -8.13 -10.26 -16.96
CA GLU A 146 -9.53 -10.30 -16.59
C GLU A 146 -9.75 -11.32 -15.48
N TYR A 147 -10.68 -11.02 -14.59
CA TYR A 147 -11.11 -11.89 -13.53
C TYR A 147 -11.92 -13.04 -14.10
N ASN A 148 -11.52 -14.26 -13.76
CA ASN A 148 -12.05 -15.51 -14.32
C ASN A 148 -13.42 -15.95 -13.76
N ASP A 149 -14.18 -15.02 -13.17
CA ASP A 149 -15.45 -15.26 -12.45
C ASP A 149 -15.39 -16.27 -11.28
N ARG A 150 -14.19 -16.54 -10.72
CA ARG A 150 -14.02 -17.48 -9.61
C ARG A 150 -13.26 -16.84 -8.46
N SER A 151 -13.94 -16.66 -7.32
CA SER A 151 -13.29 -16.21 -6.09
C SER A 151 -12.59 -17.40 -5.44
N THR A 152 -11.33 -17.19 -5.05
CA THR A 152 -10.68 -18.04 -4.05
C THR A 152 -10.96 -17.49 -2.67
N ALA A 153 -11.03 -18.36 -1.66
CA ALA A 153 -11.02 -17.93 -0.27
C ALA A 153 -9.57 -17.57 0.14
N ASP A 154 -9.26 -17.56 1.45
CA ASP A 154 -7.88 -17.48 1.96
C ASP A 154 -7.11 -18.78 1.69
N ASP A 155 -7.04 -19.19 0.43
CA ASP A 155 -6.25 -20.31 -0.02
C ASP A 155 -4.85 -19.80 -0.35
N VAL A 156 -3.90 -19.98 0.57
CA VAL A 156 -2.48 -19.85 0.25
C VAL A 156 -2.14 -20.93 -0.76
N VAL A 157 -1.78 -20.53 -1.98
CA VAL A 157 -1.24 -21.45 -2.97
C VAL A 157 0.18 -21.81 -2.52
N GLY A 158 0.29 -22.95 -1.84
CA GLY A 158 1.56 -23.54 -1.42
C GLY A 158 2.31 -24.25 -2.54
#